data_AF-A0A6J7TKJ2-F1
#
_entry.id   AF-A0A6J7TKJ2-F1
#
_cell.length_a   1.000
_cell.length_b   1.000
_cell.length_c   1.000
_cell.angle_alpha   90.00
_cell.angle_beta   90.00
_cell.angle_gamma   90.00
#
_symmetry.space_group_name_H-M   'P 1'
#
loop_
_entity.id
_entity.type
_entity.pdbx_description
1 polymer ?
#
loop_
_entity_poly.entity_id
_entity_poly.type
_entity_poly.pdbx_seq_one_letter_code
_entity_poly.pdbx_strand_id
1 'polypeptide(L)'
;MHKKIAEKFAEQFLEKAKQIKQGDPRIEDTQIGPQIHRDHFARISGFVERAKKEGAKILLGGKPNEELGGLFYQPTLVMNPDINSEIFRDEIFGPVLCVQTFSTDDEALNLANNTEFGLAAIVVSGNRERASKITKNLVAGTIWVNCFFVRDLRAPFGGSKKSGIGRDGGTWSFDFYADVKNTVIAPNGWKD
;
A
#
# COMPACT_ATOMS: atom_id res chain seq x y z
N MET A 1 -6.91 -9.91 6.85
CA MET A 1 -6.44 -10.76 7.96
C MET A 1 -7.36 -11.96 8.14
N HIS A 2 -6.82 -13.18 8.30
CA HIS A 2 -7.67 -14.37 8.43
C HIS A 2 -8.42 -14.37 9.77
N LYS A 3 -9.75 -14.61 9.78
CA LYS A 3 -10.61 -14.50 10.97
C LYS A 3 -10.10 -15.29 12.18
N LYS A 4 -9.55 -16.49 11.97
CA LYS A 4 -8.97 -17.34 13.03
C LYS A 4 -7.87 -16.69 13.87
N ILE A 5 -7.16 -15.68 13.35
CA ILE A 5 -6.10 -14.97 14.09
C ILE A 5 -6.43 -13.50 14.30
N ALA A 6 -7.59 -13.05 13.83
CA ALA A 6 -7.86 -11.63 13.67
C ALA A 6 -7.86 -10.85 14.99
N GLU A 7 -8.51 -11.40 16.01
CA GLU A 7 -8.60 -10.80 17.34
C GLU A 7 -7.23 -10.71 18.01
N LYS A 8 -6.56 -11.86 18.19
CA LYS A 8 -5.23 -11.93 18.81
C LYS A 8 -4.18 -11.07 18.09
N PHE A 9 -4.19 -11.05 16.76
CA PHE A 9 -3.27 -10.22 16.00
C PHE A 9 -3.60 -8.73 16.16
N ALA A 10 -4.88 -8.33 16.14
CA ALA A 10 -5.27 -6.94 16.34
C ALA A 10 -4.85 -6.43 17.72
N GLU A 11 -4.99 -7.24 18.77
CA GLU A 11 -4.51 -6.89 20.12
C GLU A 11 -3.00 -6.64 20.15
N GLN A 12 -2.20 -7.60 19.68
CA GLN A 12 -0.73 -7.46 19.67
C GLN A 12 -0.27 -6.32 18.75
N PHE A 13 -0.94 -6.12 17.62
CA PHE A 13 -0.70 -5.00 16.73
C PHE A 13 -0.96 -3.68 17.44
N LEU A 14 -2.08 -3.54 18.16
CA LEU A 14 -2.42 -2.34 18.91
C LEU A 14 -1.40 -2.03 20.01
N GLU A 15 -0.94 -3.05 20.74
CA GLU A 15 0.11 -2.88 21.75
C GLU A 15 1.39 -2.30 21.15
N LYS A 16 1.81 -2.80 19.97
CA LYS A 16 2.99 -2.29 19.27
C LYS A 16 2.76 -0.93 18.64
N ALA A 17 1.59 -0.69 18.03
CA ALA A 17 1.27 0.57 17.39
C ALA A 17 1.18 1.73 18.39
N LYS A 18 0.72 1.49 19.62
CA LYS A 18 0.73 2.48 20.71
C LYS A 18 2.13 2.91 21.16
N GLN A 19 3.16 2.11 20.86
CA GLN A 19 4.55 2.41 21.20
C GLN A 19 5.25 3.25 20.12
N ILE A 20 4.59 3.52 19.00
CA ILE A 20 5.16 4.32 17.91
C ILE A 20 5.42 5.74 18.40
N LYS A 21 6.68 6.16 18.32
CA LYS A 21 7.11 7.51 18.71
C LYS A 21 6.93 8.48 17.56
N GLN A 22 5.94 9.37 17.69
CA GLN A 22 5.82 10.53 16.80
C GLN A 22 6.69 11.68 17.31
N GLY A 23 7.29 12.46 16.41
CA GLY A 23 8.17 13.55 16.82
C GLY A 23 8.86 14.27 15.68
N ASP A 24 9.83 15.12 16.04
CA ASP A 24 10.68 15.81 15.09
C ASP A 24 11.52 14.80 14.29
N PRO A 25 11.48 14.81 12.94
CA PRO A 25 12.23 13.86 12.11
C PRO A 25 13.76 14.00 12.24
N ARG A 26 14.27 15.03 12.92
CA ARG A 26 15.69 15.22 13.23
C ARG A 26 16.13 14.46 14.49
N ILE A 27 15.20 13.98 15.31
CA ILE A 27 15.48 13.19 16.50
C ILE A 27 15.57 11.71 16.10
N GLU A 28 16.67 11.05 16.46
CA GLU A 28 16.99 9.68 16.04
C GLU A 28 15.93 8.63 16.44
N ASP A 29 15.32 8.79 17.60
CA ASP A 29 14.31 7.88 18.15
C ASP A 29 12.88 8.15 17.61
N THR A 30 12.71 9.19 16.76
CA THR A 30 11.43 9.46 16.09
C THR A 30 11.16 8.41 15.02
N GLN A 31 9.99 7.78 15.07
CA GLN A 31 9.58 6.77 14.10
C GLN A 31 8.63 7.31 13.03
N ILE A 32 7.80 8.31 13.37
CA ILE A 32 6.86 8.93 12.43
C ILE A 32 6.88 10.45 12.60
N GLY A 33 7.14 11.17 11.50
CA GLY A 33 7.12 12.62 11.43
C GLY A 33 5.74 13.24 11.14
N PRO A 34 5.69 14.57 10.92
CA PRO A 34 4.46 15.26 10.55
C PRO A 34 4.05 14.98 9.11
N GLN A 35 2.82 15.34 8.77
CA GLN A 35 2.33 15.36 7.39
C GLN A 35 2.96 16.53 6.61
N ILE A 36 3.08 16.37 5.29
CA ILE A 36 3.87 17.27 4.44
C ILE A 36 3.32 18.72 4.36
N HIS A 37 2.00 18.91 4.31
CA HIS A 37 1.37 20.24 4.27
C HIS A 37 -0.08 20.20 4.76
N ARG A 38 -0.66 21.40 4.96
CA ARG A 38 -2.01 21.60 5.53
C ARG A 38 -3.12 20.93 4.73
N ASP A 39 -3.09 21.03 3.40
CA ASP A 39 -4.14 20.42 2.57
C ASP A 39 -4.11 18.89 2.65
N HIS A 40 -2.92 18.28 2.72
CA HIS A 40 -2.78 16.83 2.88
C HIS A 40 -3.28 16.38 4.25
N PHE A 41 -2.92 17.13 5.30
CA PHE A 41 -3.44 16.91 6.64
C PHE A 41 -4.97 16.99 6.69
N ALA A 42 -5.55 18.03 6.08
CA ALA A 42 -7.00 18.22 6.02
C ALA A 42 -7.69 17.09 5.24
N ARG A 43 -7.08 16.60 4.15
CA ARG A 43 -7.55 15.42 3.40
C ARG A 43 -7.60 14.19 4.31
N ILE A 44 -6.50 13.85 4.98
CA ILE A 44 -6.43 12.70 5.92
C ILE A 44 -7.50 12.82 7.00
N SER A 45 -7.58 13.99 7.65
CA SER A 45 -8.58 14.23 8.69
C SER A 45 -10.00 14.08 8.15
N GLY A 46 -10.28 14.59 6.95
CA GLY A 46 -11.59 14.50 6.31
C GLY A 46 -12.03 13.06 6.04
N PHE A 47 -11.12 12.22 5.54
CA PHE A 47 -11.35 10.78 5.35
C PHE A 47 -11.80 10.11 6.65
N VAL A 48 -11.03 10.31 7.72
CA VAL A 48 -11.29 9.68 9.02
C VAL A 48 -12.57 10.19 9.66
N GLU A 49 -12.84 11.50 9.59
CA GLU A 49 -14.09 12.08 10.13
C GLU A 49 -15.33 11.57 9.39
N ARG A 50 -15.28 11.39 8.07
CA ARG A 50 -16.38 10.76 7.32
C ARG A 50 -16.55 9.30 7.70
N ALA A 51 -15.46 8.53 7.80
CA ALA A 51 -15.51 7.15 8.24
C ALA A 51 -16.16 6.99 9.63
N LYS A 52 -15.84 7.87 10.59
CA LYS A 52 -16.49 7.88 11.91
C LYS A 52 -17.99 8.13 11.81
N LYS A 53 -18.41 9.09 10.98
CA LYS A 53 -19.84 9.40 10.76
C LYS A 53 -20.59 8.24 10.11
N GLU A 54 -19.91 7.46 9.29
CA GLU A 54 -20.43 6.22 8.68
C GLU A 54 -20.43 5.02 9.65
N GLY A 55 -19.94 5.19 10.88
CA GLY A 55 -19.93 4.15 11.91
C GLY A 55 -18.69 3.24 11.89
N ALA A 56 -17.62 3.63 11.19
CA ALA A 56 -16.39 2.84 11.16
C ALA A 56 -15.77 2.69 12.56
N LYS A 57 -15.31 1.48 12.88
CA LYS A 57 -14.70 1.18 14.17
C LYS A 57 -13.23 1.60 14.20
N ILE A 58 -12.94 2.74 14.81
CA ILE A 58 -11.56 3.22 15.05
C ILE A 58 -11.01 2.56 16.33
N LEU A 59 -9.94 1.78 16.19
CA LEU A 59 -9.28 1.08 17.31
C LEU A 59 -8.10 1.85 17.90
N LEU A 60 -7.48 2.74 17.12
CA LEU A 60 -6.34 3.56 17.52
C LEU A 60 -6.40 4.90 16.81
N GLY A 61 -6.00 5.97 17.50
CA GLY A 61 -5.83 7.29 16.94
C GLY A 61 -7.11 7.88 16.37
N GLY A 62 -7.07 8.23 15.08
CA GLY A 62 -8.20 8.79 14.35
C GLY A 62 -8.39 10.28 14.57
N LYS A 63 -7.36 11.01 14.99
CA LYS A 63 -7.42 12.44 15.23
C LYS A 63 -6.03 13.09 15.08
N PRO A 64 -5.97 14.43 14.96
CA PRO A 64 -4.74 15.19 15.15
C PRO A 64 -4.02 14.82 16.45
N ASN A 65 -2.69 14.88 16.44
CA ASN A 65 -1.89 14.77 17.65
C ASN A 65 -1.79 16.17 18.29
N GLU A 66 -2.64 16.42 19.29
CA GLU A 66 -2.72 17.73 19.97
C GLU A 66 -1.49 18.03 20.82
N GLU A 67 -0.79 17.01 21.32
CA GLU A 67 0.41 17.18 22.17
C GLU A 67 1.59 17.71 21.35
N LEU A 68 1.78 17.20 20.13
CA LEU A 68 2.82 17.69 19.21
C LEU A 68 2.36 18.93 18.41
N GLY A 69 1.06 19.09 18.21
CA GLY A 69 0.46 20.17 17.42
C GLY A 69 0.82 20.12 15.93
N GLY A 70 0.69 21.26 15.24
CA GLY A 70 1.12 21.39 13.85
C GLY A 70 0.44 20.43 12.87
N LEU A 71 1.23 19.69 12.10
CA LEU A 71 0.77 18.74 11.07
C LEU A 71 0.92 17.28 11.51
N PHE A 72 0.96 17.00 12.80
CA PHE A 72 1.03 15.63 13.31
C PHE A 72 -0.36 15.00 13.39
N TYR A 73 -0.56 13.88 12.70
CA TYR A 73 -1.79 13.10 12.73
C TYR A 73 -1.50 11.74 13.38
N GLN A 74 -2.32 11.29 14.33
CA GLN A 74 -2.05 10.06 15.07
C GLN A 74 -2.10 8.82 14.15
N PRO A 75 -1.23 7.82 14.35
CA PRO A 75 -1.39 6.51 13.73
C PRO A 75 -2.79 5.98 14.00
N THR A 76 -3.51 5.65 12.95
CA THR A 76 -4.93 5.33 13.00
C THR A 76 -5.17 3.93 12.50
N LEU A 77 -5.95 3.15 13.26
CA LEU A 77 -6.36 1.80 12.87
C LEU A 77 -7.89 1.73 12.76
N VAL A 78 -8.39 1.36 11.59
CA VAL A 78 -9.82 1.19 11.31
C VAL A 78 -10.10 -0.29 11.09
N MET A 79 -11.02 -0.87 11.87
CA MET A 79 -11.32 -2.30 11.82
C MET A 79 -12.63 -2.58 11.09
N ASN A 80 -12.57 -3.44 10.08
CA ASN A 80 -13.66 -3.84 9.20
C ASN A 80 -14.56 -2.67 8.77
N PRO A 81 -14.02 -1.60 8.15
CA PRO A 81 -14.88 -0.61 7.52
C PRO A 81 -15.72 -1.26 6.41
N ASP A 82 -16.82 -0.63 6.01
CA ASP A 82 -17.57 -1.08 4.84
C ASP A 82 -16.63 -1.15 3.62
N ILE A 83 -16.66 -2.25 2.87
CA ILE A 83 -15.79 -2.47 1.71
C ILE A 83 -16.05 -1.48 0.55
N ASN A 84 -17.18 -0.78 0.59
CA ASN A 84 -17.54 0.27 -0.35
C ASN A 84 -17.30 1.68 0.19
N SER A 85 -16.89 1.82 1.45
CA SER A 85 -16.58 3.13 2.05
C SER A 85 -15.33 3.76 1.42
N GLU A 86 -15.32 5.09 1.42
CA GLU A 86 -14.22 5.89 0.88
C GLU A 86 -12.90 5.58 1.60
N ILE A 87 -12.93 5.41 2.93
CA ILE A 87 -11.76 5.11 3.78
C ILE A 87 -11.09 3.78 3.39
N PHE A 88 -11.84 2.83 2.81
CA PHE A 88 -11.32 1.53 2.38
C PHE A 88 -10.89 1.52 0.90
N ARG A 89 -11.61 2.24 0.03
CA ARG A 89 -11.39 2.18 -1.42
C ARG A 89 -10.35 3.18 -1.93
N ASP A 90 -10.26 4.34 -1.31
CA ASP A 90 -9.48 5.46 -1.84
C ASP A 90 -8.16 5.62 -1.09
N GLU A 91 -7.16 6.18 -1.77
CA GLU A 91 -5.85 6.40 -1.20
C GLU A 91 -5.86 7.60 -0.25
N ILE A 92 -5.75 7.32 1.06
CA ILE A 92 -5.65 8.34 2.11
C ILE A 92 -4.25 8.97 2.14
N PHE A 93 -3.22 8.15 1.92
CA PHE A 93 -1.81 8.54 1.92
C PHE A 93 -1.34 9.21 3.24
N GLY A 94 -1.95 8.82 4.36
CA GLY A 94 -1.59 9.22 5.71
C GLY A 94 -1.33 8.03 6.63
N PRO A 95 -1.06 8.24 7.93
CA PRO A 95 -0.81 7.17 8.88
C PRO A 95 -2.12 6.48 9.31
N VAL A 96 -2.90 6.00 8.35
CA VAL A 96 -4.22 5.37 8.54
C VAL A 96 -4.19 3.98 7.89
N LEU A 97 -4.44 2.94 8.68
CA LEU A 97 -4.51 1.56 8.22
C LEU A 97 -5.92 1.01 8.41
N CYS A 98 -6.48 0.45 7.34
CA CYS A 98 -7.72 -0.31 7.40
C CYS A 98 -7.43 -1.81 7.46
N VAL A 99 -8.16 -2.52 8.31
CA VAL A 99 -8.04 -3.97 8.47
C VAL A 99 -9.36 -4.63 8.10
N GLN A 100 -9.35 -5.42 7.03
CA GLN A 100 -10.47 -6.27 6.67
C GLN A 100 -10.19 -7.73 7.06
N THR A 101 -11.20 -8.42 7.58
CA THR A 101 -11.11 -9.86 7.88
C THR A 101 -11.67 -10.72 6.75
N PHE A 102 -11.12 -11.92 6.59
CA PHE A 102 -11.55 -12.92 5.60
C PHE A 102 -11.50 -14.34 6.17
N SER A 103 -12.29 -15.25 5.61
CA SER A 103 -12.38 -16.67 5.99
C SER A 103 -11.77 -17.61 4.94
N THR A 104 -11.78 -17.23 3.66
CA THR A 104 -11.31 -18.08 2.56
C THR A 104 -10.28 -17.37 1.69
N ASP A 105 -9.52 -18.14 0.91
CA ASP A 105 -8.55 -17.59 -0.04
C ASP A 105 -9.23 -16.77 -1.15
N ASP A 106 -10.40 -17.23 -1.62
CA ASP A 106 -11.16 -16.52 -2.64
C ASP A 106 -11.71 -15.19 -2.12
N GLU A 107 -12.18 -15.14 -0.86
CA GLU A 107 -12.58 -13.89 -0.21
C GLU A 107 -11.39 -12.94 -0.07
N ALA A 108 -10.21 -13.45 0.33
CA ALA A 108 -9.00 -12.64 0.43
C ALA A 108 -8.59 -12.04 -0.92
N LEU A 109 -8.61 -12.85 -1.98
CA LEU A 109 -8.30 -12.41 -3.35
C LEU A 109 -9.32 -11.39 -3.86
N ASN A 110 -10.60 -11.63 -3.64
CA ASN A 110 -11.65 -10.70 -4.03
C ASN A 110 -11.49 -9.35 -3.32
N LEU A 111 -11.25 -9.35 -2.01
CA LEU A 111 -11.00 -8.12 -1.26
C LEU A 111 -9.74 -7.39 -1.75
N ALA A 112 -8.64 -8.11 -1.95
CA ALA A 112 -7.37 -7.50 -2.37
C ALA A 112 -7.41 -6.96 -3.81
N ASN A 113 -8.12 -7.64 -4.71
CA ASN A 113 -8.21 -7.24 -6.12
C ASN A 113 -9.36 -6.26 -6.41
N ASN A 114 -10.36 -6.13 -5.52
CA ASN A 114 -11.49 -5.20 -5.66
C ASN A 114 -11.12 -3.75 -5.32
N THR A 115 -10.13 -3.24 -6.05
CA THR A 115 -9.66 -1.85 -6.00
C THR A 115 -9.28 -1.42 -7.42
N GLU A 116 -9.32 -0.13 -7.69
CA GLU A 116 -8.87 0.42 -8.97
C GLU A 116 -7.34 0.44 -9.09
N PHE A 117 -6.63 0.17 -7.99
CA PHE A 117 -5.17 0.20 -7.89
C PHE A 117 -4.55 -1.20 -7.97
N GLY A 118 -3.23 -1.24 -8.18
CA GLY A 118 -2.46 -2.46 -8.33
C GLY A 118 -0.95 -2.22 -8.28
N LEU A 119 -0.48 -1.34 -7.39
CA LEU A 119 0.95 -1.02 -7.29
C LEU A 119 1.74 -2.19 -6.69
N ALA A 120 1.46 -2.52 -5.43
CA ALA A 120 2.15 -3.57 -4.72
C ALA A 120 1.22 -4.30 -3.73
N ALA A 121 1.61 -5.51 -3.34
CA ALA A 121 0.90 -6.32 -2.34
C ALA A 121 1.89 -7.08 -1.43
N ILE A 122 1.41 -7.52 -0.27
CA ILE A 122 2.16 -8.36 0.67
C ILE A 122 1.34 -9.61 0.99
N VAL A 123 1.99 -10.76 0.93
CA VAL A 123 1.42 -12.04 1.37
C VAL A 123 2.24 -12.54 2.56
N VAL A 124 1.58 -12.75 3.70
CA VAL A 124 2.20 -13.38 4.88
C VAL A 124 1.58 -14.76 5.08
N SER A 125 2.38 -15.81 4.97
CA SER A 125 1.93 -17.20 5.09
C SER A 125 3.08 -18.13 5.46
N GLY A 126 2.83 -19.04 6.40
CA GLY A 126 3.73 -20.17 6.70
C GLY A 126 3.56 -21.36 5.75
N ASN A 127 2.53 -21.37 4.91
CA ASN A 127 2.31 -22.39 3.89
C ASN A 127 2.74 -21.86 2.51
N ARG A 128 3.69 -22.56 1.87
CA ARG A 128 4.31 -22.17 0.60
C ARG A 128 3.36 -22.35 -0.59
N GLU A 129 2.63 -23.47 -0.69
CA GLU A 129 1.71 -23.70 -1.81
C GLU A 129 0.60 -22.64 -1.83
N ARG A 130 0.03 -22.33 -0.66
CA ARG A 130 -0.99 -21.30 -0.48
C ARG A 130 -0.45 -19.92 -0.85
N ALA A 131 0.75 -19.57 -0.37
CA ALA A 131 1.38 -18.29 -0.71
C ALA A 131 1.57 -18.15 -2.24
N SER A 132 2.05 -19.22 -2.89
CA SER A 132 2.22 -19.27 -4.34
C SER A 132 0.87 -19.11 -5.08
N LYS A 133 -0.18 -19.83 -4.64
CA LYS A 133 -1.53 -19.72 -5.22
C LYS A 133 -2.10 -18.30 -5.08
N ILE A 134 -1.99 -17.69 -3.91
CA ILE A 134 -2.46 -16.31 -3.69
C ILE A 134 -1.67 -15.33 -4.59
N THR A 135 -0.35 -15.42 -4.57
CA THR A 135 0.54 -14.53 -5.35
C THR A 135 0.23 -14.59 -6.84
N LYS A 136 -0.03 -15.79 -7.40
CA LYS A 136 -0.37 -15.97 -8.82
C LYS A 136 -1.66 -15.26 -9.24
N ASN A 137 -2.61 -15.08 -8.31
CA ASN A 137 -3.93 -14.52 -8.60
C ASN A 137 -4.12 -13.07 -8.10
N LEU A 138 -3.13 -12.51 -7.40
CA LEU A 138 -3.13 -11.10 -7.00
C LEU A 138 -2.77 -10.21 -8.20
N VAL A 139 -3.48 -9.10 -8.34
CA VAL A 139 -3.23 -8.10 -9.38
C VAL A 139 -2.43 -6.95 -8.79
N ALA A 140 -1.11 -7.08 -8.79
CA ALA A 140 -0.17 -6.04 -8.40
C ALA A 140 1.14 -6.16 -9.19
N GLY A 141 1.86 -5.06 -9.39
CA GLY A 141 3.14 -5.11 -10.10
C GLY A 141 4.33 -5.59 -9.27
N THR A 142 4.26 -5.47 -7.93
CA THR A 142 5.22 -6.07 -7.00
C THR A 142 4.50 -6.81 -5.88
N ILE A 143 4.87 -8.06 -5.62
CA ILE A 143 4.30 -8.85 -4.53
C ILE A 143 5.43 -9.33 -3.62
N TRP A 144 5.40 -8.89 -2.36
CA TRP A 144 6.33 -9.38 -1.33
C TRP A 144 5.70 -10.56 -0.60
N VAL A 145 6.49 -11.61 -0.34
CA VAL A 145 6.05 -12.79 0.41
C VAL A 145 6.88 -12.90 1.68
N ASN A 146 6.25 -12.79 2.85
CA ASN A 146 6.88 -12.80 4.17
C ASN A 146 7.96 -11.72 4.37
N CYS A 147 7.88 -10.61 3.62
CA CYS A 147 8.72 -9.44 3.80
C CYS A 147 7.96 -8.18 3.38
N PHE A 148 8.53 -7.01 3.64
CA PHE A 148 8.00 -5.74 3.19
C PHE A 148 9.13 -4.83 2.74
N PHE A 149 8.90 -4.08 1.66
CA PHE A 149 9.78 -3.02 1.20
C PHE A 149 11.23 -3.44 0.86
N VAL A 150 11.45 -4.73 0.61
CA VAL A 150 12.72 -5.22 0.05
C VAL A 150 12.74 -4.86 -1.43
N ARG A 151 13.69 -4.00 -1.81
CA ARG A 151 13.80 -3.40 -3.15
C ARG A 151 15.19 -3.61 -3.73
N ASP A 152 15.25 -4.18 -4.92
CA ASP A 152 16.44 -4.19 -5.79
C ASP A 152 16.16 -3.24 -6.96
N LEU A 153 17.03 -2.24 -7.17
CA LEU A 153 16.87 -1.25 -8.23
C LEU A 153 16.97 -1.84 -9.65
N ARG A 154 17.46 -3.08 -9.78
CA ARG A 154 17.50 -3.81 -11.05
C ARG A 154 16.20 -4.57 -11.33
N ALA A 155 15.38 -4.80 -10.31
CA ALA A 155 14.09 -5.46 -10.48
C ALA A 155 13.03 -4.43 -10.95
N PRO A 156 12.05 -4.87 -11.78
CA PRO A 156 10.99 -3.97 -12.24
C PRO A 156 10.12 -3.49 -11.08
N PHE A 157 9.63 -2.27 -11.20
CA PHE A 157 8.68 -1.64 -10.29
C PHE A 157 7.71 -0.76 -11.04
N GLY A 158 6.46 -0.79 -10.62
CA GLY A 158 5.38 -0.09 -11.28
C GLY A 158 4.11 -0.89 -11.08
N GLY A 159 2.97 -0.25 -11.29
CA GLY A 159 1.68 -0.86 -10.98
C GLY A 159 0.99 -1.51 -12.16
N SER A 160 -0.16 -2.09 -11.84
CA SER A 160 -1.22 -2.45 -12.78
C SER A 160 -2.43 -1.55 -12.54
N LYS A 161 -3.42 -1.60 -13.45
CA LYS A 161 -4.65 -0.78 -13.38
C LYS A 161 -4.33 0.72 -13.30
N LYS A 162 -4.99 1.48 -12.43
CA LYS A 162 -4.75 2.93 -12.27
C LYS A 162 -3.45 3.27 -11.54
N SER A 163 -2.66 2.28 -11.10
CA SER A 163 -1.36 2.51 -10.46
C SER A 163 -0.20 2.75 -11.43
N GLY A 164 -0.48 2.88 -12.73
CA GLY A 164 0.50 3.27 -13.74
C GLY A 164 0.64 2.26 -14.88
N ILE A 165 1.39 2.67 -15.91
CA ILE A 165 1.69 1.87 -17.09
C ILE A 165 3.20 1.64 -17.12
N GLY A 166 3.57 0.38 -17.39
CA GLY A 166 4.94 -0.13 -17.49
C GLY A 166 5.79 0.00 -16.22
N ARG A 167 7.11 -0.05 -16.35
CA ARG A 167 8.00 -0.40 -15.22
C ARG A 167 9.27 0.43 -15.22
N ASP A 168 9.63 0.92 -14.04
CA ASP A 168 10.94 1.42 -13.71
C ASP A 168 11.83 0.32 -13.13
N GLY A 169 13.15 0.48 -13.23
CA GLY A 169 14.14 -0.40 -12.64
C GLY A 169 14.79 -1.35 -13.65
N GLY A 170 16.11 -1.45 -13.55
CA GLY A 170 16.94 -2.30 -14.40
C GLY A 170 16.67 -2.10 -15.89
N THR A 171 16.59 -3.22 -16.62
CA THR A 171 16.39 -3.22 -18.07
C THR A 171 14.96 -2.89 -18.50
N TRP A 172 14.01 -2.85 -17.57
CA TRP A 172 12.60 -2.60 -17.89
C TRP A 172 12.29 -1.12 -18.14
N SER A 173 13.10 -0.23 -17.55
CA SER A 173 13.02 1.21 -17.83
C SER A 173 13.33 1.55 -19.29
N PHE A 174 14.08 0.72 -20.02
CA PHE A 174 14.43 1.03 -21.43
C PHE A 174 13.18 1.16 -22.31
N ASP A 175 12.10 0.45 -22.01
CA ASP A 175 10.82 0.58 -22.74
C ASP A 175 10.24 2.00 -22.65
N PHE A 176 10.60 2.79 -21.62
CA PHE A 176 10.15 4.17 -21.42
C PHE A 176 11.18 5.21 -21.87
N TYR A 177 12.46 4.92 -21.67
CA TYR A 177 13.52 5.91 -21.83
C TYR A 177 14.38 5.70 -23.08
N ALA A 178 14.08 4.70 -23.92
CA ALA A 178 14.81 4.46 -25.16
C ALA A 178 13.88 4.30 -26.36
N ASP A 179 14.30 4.87 -27.50
CA ASP A 179 13.65 4.65 -28.78
C ASP A 179 14.23 3.40 -29.47
N VAL A 180 13.36 2.44 -29.80
CA VAL A 180 13.75 1.29 -30.60
C VAL A 180 13.76 1.70 -32.07
N LYS A 181 14.94 1.66 -32.70
CA LYS A 181 15.12 1.95 -34.13
C LYS A 181 15.37 0.67 -34.92
N ASN A 182 14.51 0.43 -35.91
CA ASN A 182 14.73 -0.62 -36.91
C ASN A 182 15.16 0.00 -38.23
N THR A 183 16.38 -0.31 -38.68
CA THR A 183 16.88 0.11 -39.99
C THR A 183 16.96 -1.12 -40.89
N VAL A 184 16.22 -1.10 -42.00
CA VAL A 184 16.22 -2.19 -43.00
C VAL A 184 17.00 -1.73 -44.22
N ILE A 185 17.96 -2.55 -44.65
CA ILE A 185 18.79 -2.29 -45.84
C ILE A 185 18.45 -3.33 -46.90
N ALA A 186 18.15 -2.88 -48.11
CA ALA A 186 17.84 -3.78 -49.22
C ALA A 186 19.11 -4.56 -49.65
N PRO A 187 19.04 -5.87 -49.92
CA PRO A 187 20.21 -6.68 -50.32
C PRO A 187 20.94 -6.17 -51.57
N ASN A 188 20.20 -5.53 -52.50
CA ASN A 188 20.73 -4.91 -53.72
C ASN A 188 20.58 -3.38 -53.70
N GLY A 189 20.54 -2.77 -52.51
CA GLY A 189 20.28 -1.32 -52.35
C GLY A 189 21.47 -0.43 -52.68
N TRP A 190 22.67 -1.01 -52.80
CA TRP A 190 23.90 -0.30 -53.12
C TRP A 190 24.31 -0.66 -54.55
N LYS A 191 24.53 0.37 -55.37
CA LYS A 191 25.16 0.28 -56.68
C LYS A 191 26.51 0.96 -56.54
N ASP A 192 27.44 0.27 -55.91
CA ASP A 192 28.86 0.60 -56.05
C ASP A 192 29.30 0.30 -57.50
#